data_AF-A0A2J9E9V3-F1
#
_entry.id   AF-A0A2J9E9V3-F1
#
_cell.length_a   1.000
_cell.length_b   1.000
_cell.length_c   1.000
_cell.angle_alpha   90.00
_cell.angle_beta   90.00
_cell.angle_gamma   90.00
#
_symmetry.space_group_name_H-M   'P 1'
#
loop_
_entity.id
_entity.type
_entity.pdbx_description
1 polymer ?
#
loop_
_entity_poly.entity_id
_entity_poly.type
_entity_poly.pdbx_seq_one_letter_code
_entity_poly.pdbx_strand_id
1 'polypeptide(L)' 'MEWIKCSESMPGIDARVLVALHGKYVQSATYRQWSGAKTEKGRTPRFEDQRGIVYGATHWMPLPEPPTD' A
#
# COMPACT_ATOMS: atom_id res chain seq x y z
N MET A 1 3.73 1.27 -16.77
CA MET A 1 3.81 1.05 -15.30
C MET A 1 3.63 -0.44 -15.05
N GLU A 2 4.45 -1.03 -14.19
CA GLU A 2 4.42 -2.47 -13.91
C GLU A 2 4.11 -2.72 -12.43
N TRP A 3 3.57 -3.91 -12.13
CA TRP A 3 3.30 -4.37 -10.78
C TRP A 3 4.58 -4.82 -10.09
N ILE A 4 4.84 -4.29 -8.89
CA ILE A 4 6.01 -4.59 -8.07
C ILE A 4 5.59 -5.53 -6.95
N LYS A 5 6.28 -6.66 -6.74
CA LYS A 5 5.98 -7.55 -5.61
C LYS A 5 6.36 -6.87 -4.30
N CYS A 6 5.50 -7.01 -3.29
CA CYS A 6 5.79 -6.52 -1.94
C CYS A 6 7.04 -7.17 -1.32
N SER A 7 7.41 -8.38 -1.78
CA SER A 7 8.64 -9.06 -1.36
C SER A 7 9.92 -8.52 -2.01
N GLU A 8 9.78 -7.82 -3.14
CA GLU A 8 10.92 -7.22 -3.87
C GLU A 8 11.16 -5.80 -3.37
N SER A 9 10.08 -5.01 -3.23
CA SER A 9 10.16 -3.64 -2.73
C SER A 9 8.83 -3.16 -2.19
N MET A 10 8.87 -2.21 -1.26
CA MET A 10 7.70 -1.53 -0.71
C MET A 10 7.66 -0.07 -1.19
N PRO A 11 6.47 0.55 -1.27
CA PRO A 11 6.37 1.97 -1.58
C PRO A 11 7.08 2.84 -0.54
N GLY A 12 7.34 4.09 -0.90
CA GLY A 12 7.73 5.10 0.08
C GLY A 12 6.67 5.31 1.15
N ILE A 13 7.08 5.75 2.34
CA ILE A 13 6.15 6.14 3.40
C ILE A 13 5.25 7.28 2.89
N ASP A 14 3.97 7.19 3.22
CA ASP A 14 2.87 8.06 2.81
C ASP A 14 2.54 8.04 1.31
N ALA A 15 3.19 7.19 0.51
CA ALA A 15 2.84 7.01 -0.88
C ALA A 15 1.44 6.39 -1.04
N ARG A 16 0.62 7.00 -1.90
CA ARG A 16 -0.68 6.44 -2.32
C ARG A 16 -0.49 5.63 -3.61
N VAL A 17 -0.89 4.37 -3.57
CA VAL A 17 -0.63 3.37 -4.62
C VAL A 17 -1.86 2.50 -4.87
N LEU A 18 -1.87 1.77 -5.98
CA LEU A 18 -2.76 0.63 -6.16
C LEU A 18 -2.10 -0.61 -5.54
N VAL A 19 -2.91 -1.44 -4.89
CA VAL A 19 -2.48 -2.72 -4.31
C VAL A 19 -3.35 -3.86 -4.83
N ALA A 20 -2.71 -4.98 -5.17
CA ALA A 20 -3.38 -6.20 -5.56
C ALA A 20 -3.45 -7.17 -4.37
N LEU A 21 -4.67 -7.53 -3.96
CA LEU A 21 -4.91 -8.53 -2.93
C LEU A 21 -5.11 -9.90 -3.57
N HIS A 22 -4.29 -10.88 -3.16
CA HIS A 22 -4.34 -12.24 -3.73
C HIS A 22 -5.73 -12.87 -3.59
N GLY A 23 -6.29 -13.32 -4.72
CA GLY A 23 -7.61 -13.98 -4.77
C GLY A 23 -8.80 -13.05 -4.47
N LYS A 24 -8.62 -11.73 -4.50
CA LYS A 24 -9.68 -10.76 -4.19
C LYS A 24 -9.86 -9.71 -5.28
N TYR A 25 -9.28 -8.53 -5.11
CA TYR A 25 -9.48 -7.37 -5.96
C TYR A 25 -8.29 -6.41 -5.85
N VAL A 26 -8.28 -5.39 -6.71
CA VAL A 26 -7.34 -4.26 -6.65
C VAL A 26 -8.01 -3.08 -5.98
N GLN A 27 -7.29 -2.36 -5.11
CA GLN A 27 -7.77 -1.12 -4.50
C GLN A 27 -6.66 -0.11 -4.30
N SER A 28 -7.00 1.17 -4.05
CA SER A 28 -6.02 2.17 -3.63
C SER A 28 -5.74 2.09 -2.12
N ALA A 29 -4.49 2.17 -1.71
CA ALA A 29 -4.08 2.25 -0.31
C ALA A 29 -2.91 3.24 -0.14
N THR A 30 -2.69 3.70 1.08
CA THR A 30 -1.51 4.49 1.46
C THR A 30 -0.57 3.61 2.29
N TYR A 31 0.73 3.63 1.99
CA TYR A 31 1.72 2.93 2.79
C TYR A 31 2.17 3.80 3.97
N ARG A 32 1.58 3.60 5.15
CA ARG A 32 1.75 4.48 6.32
C ARG A 32 2.68 3.88 7.37
N GLN A 33 3.35 4.74 8.10
CA GLN A 33 4.09 4.38 9.30
C GLN A 33 3.64 5.22 10.50
N TRP A 34 3.25 4.55 11.59
CA TRP A 34 2.81 5.20 12.82
C TRP A 34 3.92 5.15 13.87
N SER A 35 4.84 6.12 13.84
CA SER A 35 5.97 6.19 14.79
C SER A 35 5.55 6.27 16.26
N GLY A 36 4.41 6.91 16.55
CA GLY A 36 3.84 7.04 17.89
C GLY A 36 3.14 5.79 18.44
N ALA A 37 3.09 4.68 17.70
CA ALA A 37 2.44 3.46 18.20
C ALA A 37 3.16 2.89 19.44
N LYS A 38 2.37 2.33 20.38
CA LYS A 38 2.88 1.82 21.67
C LYS A 38 3.74 0.55 21.51
N THR A 39 3.44 -0.26 20.50
CA THR A 39 4.13 -1.53 20.24
C THR A 39 5.01 -1.42 19.00
N GLU A 40 6.11 -2.18 18.97
CA GLU A 40 7.00 -2.25 17.80
C GLU A 40 6.25 -2.66 16.53
N LYS A 41 5.42 -3.71 16.62
CA LYS A 41 4.52 -4.13 15.54
C LYS A 41 3.57 -3.03 15.08
N GLY A 42 3.14 -2.16 16.00
CA GLY A 42 2.30 -1.00 15.69
C GLY A 42 3.02 0.07 14.88
N ARG A 43 4.36 0.18 15.03
CA ARG A 43 5.23 1.13 14.31
C ARG A 43 5.70 0.61 12.97
N THR A 44 5.54 -0.69 12.68
CA THR A 44 5.88 -1.26 11.38
C THR A 44 5.01 -0.63 10.29
N PRO A 45 5.60 -0.16 9.18
CA PRO A 45 4.84 0.36 8.05
C PRO A 45 3.86 -0.68 7.47
N ARG A 46 2.72 -0.21 6.97
CA ARG A 46 1.66 -1.07 6.44
C ARG A 46 0.76 -0.30 5.48
N PHE A 47 0.02 -1.04 4.66
CA PHE A 47 -1.02 -0.47 3.82
C PHE A 47 -2.25 -0.13 4.66
N GLU A 48 -2.77 1.08 4.49
CA GLU A 48 -4.00 1.56 5.13
C GLU A 48 -4.91 2.23 4.08
N ASP A 49 -6.21 2.00 4.19
CA ASP A 49 -7.26 2.72 3.48
C ASP A 49 -8.24 3.36 4.48
N GLN A 50 -9.35 3.93 4.00
CA GLN A 50 -10.35 4.57 4.86
C GLN A 50 -11.02 3.61 5.86
N ARG A 51 -10.92 2.29 5.66
CA ARG A 51 -11.45 1.23 6.52
C ARG A 51 -10.40 0.67 7.48
N GLY A 52 -9.14 1.13 7.38
CA GLY A 52 -8.03 0.72 8.24
C GLY A 52 -7.00 -0.11 7.50
N ILE A 53 -6.45 -1.13 8.18
CA ILE A 53 -5.31 -1.91 7.68
C ILE A 53 -5.73 -2.81 6.51
N VAL A 54 -4.99 -2.74 5.42
CA VAL A 54 -5.16 -3.58 4.24
C VAL A 54 -4.25 -4.80 4.36
N TYR A 55 -4.84 -5.97 4.56
CA TYR A 55 -4.12 -7.24 4.67
C TYR A 55 -4.07 -7.99 3.33
N GLY A 56 -3.01 -8.78 3.13
CA GLY A 56 -2.91 -9.68 1.97
C GLY A 56 -2.55 -8.99 0.65
N ALA A 57 -2.01 -7.77 0.71
CA ALA A 57 -1.39 -7.13 -0.45
C ALA A 57 -0.18 -7.95 -0.91
N THR A 58 -0.13 -8.24 -2.21
CA THR A 58 0.95 -9.04 -2.82
C THR A 58 1.79 -8.22 -3.78
N HIS A 59 1.17 -7.29 -4.48
CA HIS A 59 1.83 -6.40 -5.43
C HIS A 59 1.28 -4.99 -5.27
N TRP A 60 2.08 -4.01 -5.65
CA TRP A 60 1.65 -2.61 -5.72
C TRP A 60 2.16 -1.97 -7.01
N MET A 61 1.53 -0.85 -7.39
CA MET A 61 2.02 0.03 -8.45
C MET A 61 1.64 1.48 -8.15
N PRO A 62 2.40 2.48 -8.63
CA PRO A 62 1.99 3.87 -8.51
C PRO A 62 0.61 4.10 -9.13
N LEU A 63 -0.09 5.14 -8.66
CA LEU A 63 -1.33 5.56 -9.31
C LEU A 63 -1.03 5.95 -10.76
N PRO A 64 -1.92 5.56 -11.71
CA PRO A 64 -1.80 6.03 -13.08
C PRO A 64 -1.92 7.55 -13.13
N GLU A 65 -1.27 8.15 -14.12
CA GLU A 65 -1.49 9.55 -14.42
C GLU A 65 -2.96 9.76 -14.81
N PRO A 66 -3.57 10.90 -14.42
CA PRO A 66 -4.91 11.23 -14.89
C PRO A 66 -4.92 11.29 -16.42
N PRO A 67 -6.04 10.95 -17.08
CA PRO A 67 -6.17 11.10 -18.52
C PRO A 67 -5.90 12.56 -18.92
N THR A 68 -5.15 12.75 -20.01
CA THR A 68 -5.04 14.03 -20.70
C THR A 68 -6.15 14.12 -21.75
N ASP A 69 -6.83 15.26 -21.83
CA ASP A 69 -7.81 15.57 -22.89
C ASP A 69 -7.19 15.58 -24.30
#